data_AF-A0A8R7PWV8-F1
#
_entry.id   AF-A0A8R7PWV8-F1
#
_cell.length_a   1.000
_cell.length_b   1.000
_cell.length_c   1.000
_cell.angle_alpha   90.00
_cell.angle_beta   90.00
_cell.angle_gamma   90.00
#
_symmetry.space_group_name_H-M   'P 1'
#
loop_
_entity.id
_entity.type
_entity.pdbx_description
1 polymer ?
#
loop_
_entity_poly.entity_id
_entity_poly.type
_entity_poly.pdbx_seq_one_letter_code
_entity_poly.pdbx_strand_id
1 'polypeptide(L)'
;MSEKDEKINSLVDMRFSEDEANMAIIRCGVDGDLFVLVDSISASRVAGNLDLSNHQVTGRCFDSLEGERKQRLVEERKKKRKRCGCTGQSNQPSLDCNHDEQMLLPNPMVGFNLPNYSPSSVRVTRTILEQDMGPPYFYYENVARALTGVWATISRSLYDIQPEFVDSKHLCAAARKRGYIHNLPIENRAPLLPSPPMTIFEAFPRYKKWWPSWDQRTQFNCLLTGVAGPTLTGKIGRALASAGTPPSQSIQKYVIDQCKRYNLVWVGKNKVARLEPQEIEYLLGFPKDHTRGLGDTNRYKSLGNSFHVDTVAYHLSVLKGMFPNGVNVLSLFTGIGGGEVALHRLGMNMRTVVSVEIDKASKRIFRDWWNQTQTGTLIEIDDVKSLTDDQVATYVTTFGGFDLVIGGSPCNNLAGCNRSSRHGLEGKQSVLFHHYVRILNAVKSAMARK
;
A
#
# COMPACT_ATOMS: atom_id res chain seq x y z
N MET A 1 24.82 -2.04 -41.65
CA MET A 1 23.94 -1.07 -40.96
C MET A 1 24.11 -1.30 -39.47
N SER A 2 24.09 -0.25 -38.64
CA SER A 2 24.15 -0.40 -37.18
C SER A 2 22.87 -1.06 -36.68
N GLU A 3 22.91 -1.80 -35.57
CA GLU A 3 21.71 -2.38 -34.92
C GLU A 3 20.67 -1.29 -34.59
N LYS A 4 21.15 -0.07 -34.35
CA LYS A 4 20.33 1.13 -34.20
C LYS A 4 19.56 1.48 -35.49
N ASP A 5 20.23 1.42 -36.64
CA ASP A 5 19.66 1.83 -37.94
C ASP A 5 18.59 0.84 -38.41
N GLU A 6 18.76 -0.46 -38.13
CA GLU A 6 17.75 -1.49 -38.44
C GLU A 6 16.48 -1.31 -37.62
N LYS A 7 16.59 -0.94 -36.34
CA LYS A 7 15.44 -0.67 -35.47
C LYS A 7 14.72 0.63 -35.86
N ILE A 8 15.46 1.67 -36.25
CA ILE A 8 14.86 2.90 -36.76
C ILE A 8 14.06 2.62 -38.03
N ASN A 9 14.64 1.90 -39.00
CA ASN A 9 13.94 1.54 -40.23
C ASN A 9 12.69 0.71 -39.96
N SER A 10 12.76 -0.25 -39.03
CA SER A 10 11.59 -1.06 -38.62
C SER A 10 10.47 -0.22 -38.00
N LEU A 11 10.80 0.84 -37.24
CA LEU A 11 9.81 1.76 -36.67
C LEU A 11 9.23 2.72 -37.71
N VAL A 12 10.05 3.16 -38.67
CA VAL A 12 9.61 3.99 -39.80
C VAL A 12 8.66 3.23 -40.72
N ASP A 13 8.93 1.94 -40.98
CA ASP A 13 8.01 1.05 -41.71
C ASP A 13 6.67 0.87 -41.00
N MET A 14 6.65 0.95 -39.66
CA MET A 14 5.44 0.96 -38.83
C MET A 14 4.74 2.34 -38.76
N ARG A 15 5.18 3.32 -39.57
CA ARG A 15 4.66 4.70 -39.68
C ARG A 15 4.92 5.60 -38.48
N PHE A 16 5.99 5.36 -37.74
CA PHE A 16 6.52 6.35 -36.79
C PHE A 16 7.52 7.27 -37.49
N SER A 17 7.66 8.53 -37.03
CA SER A 17 8.69 9.40 -37.60
C SER A 17 10.08 8.97 -37.14
N GLU A 18 11.11 9.31 -37.91
CA GLU A 18 12.49 9.01 -37.55
C GLU A 18 12.89 9.68 -36.22
N ASP A 19 12.38 10.88 -35.95
CA ASP A 19 12.57 11.59 -34.68
C ASP A 19 11.95 10.84 -33.49
N GLU A 20 10.74 10.28 -33.66
CA GLU A 20 10.08 9.49 -32.63
C GLU A 20 10.83 8.18 -32.35
N ALA A 21 11.30 7.52 -33.41
CA ALA A 21 12.11 6.31 -33.30
C ALA A 21 13.44 6.58 -32.57
N ASN A 22 14.14 7.67 -32.93
CA ASN A 22 15.37 8.08 -32.25
C ASN A 22 15.12 8.44 -30.78
N MET A 23 14.05 9.18 -30.47
CA MET A 23 13.70 9.54 -29.10
C MET A 23 13.32 8.31 -28.26
N ALA A 24 12.62 7.34 -28.85
CA ALA A 24 12.31 6.08 -28.18
C ALA A 24 13.58 5.28 -27.86
N ILE A 25 14.53 5.23 -28.79
CA ILE A 25 15.83 4.56 -28.59
C ILE A 25 16.65 5.27 -27.51
N ILE A 26 16.65 6.60 -27.45
CA ILE A 26 17.33 7.36 -26.38
C ILE A 26 16.71 7.03 -25.01
N ARG A 27 15.38 6.90 -24.92
CA ARG A 27 14.68 6.61 -23.65
C ARG A 27 14.79 5.15 -23.20
N CYS A 28 14.74 4.21 -24.12
CA CYS A 28 14.62 2.78 -23.84
C CYS A 28 15.93 2.00 -24.03
N GLY A 29 16.95 2.62 -24.63
CA GLY A 29 18.23 2.01 -24.99
C GLY A 29 18.18 1.30 -26.34
N VAL A 30 19.34 1.22 -27.01
CA VAL A 30 19.50 0.55 -28.32
C VAL A 30 19.22 -0.95 -28.22
N ASP A 31 19.46 -1.57 -27.07
CA ASP A 31 19.20 -2.99 -26.80
C ASP A 31 17.70 -3.30 -26.53
N GLY A 32 16.84 -2.28 -26.52
CA GLY A 32 15.41 -2.42 -26.28
C GLY A 32 14.71 -3.27 -27.36
N ASP A 33 13.75 -4.08 -26.93
CA ASP A 33 12.87 -4.82 -27.85
C ASP A 33 11.96 -3.86 -28.62
N LEU A 34 11.64 -4.19 -29.88
CA LEU A 34 10.88 -3.33 -30.80
C LEU A 34 9.52 -2.94 -30.22
N PHE A 35 8.85 -3.86 -29.51
CA PHE A 35 7.59 -3.61 -28.82
C PHE A 35 7.71 -2.55 -27.72
N VAL A 36 8.84 -2.49 -27.01
CA VAL A 36 9.09 -1.50 -25.95
C VAL A 36 9.29 -0.10 -26.56
N LEU A 37 9.93 -0.03 -27.73
CA LEU A 37 10.10 1.22 -28.48
C LEU A 37 8.75 1.75 -28.99
N VAL A 38 7.91 0.88 -29.55
CA VAL A 38 6.55 1.23 -30.02
C VAL A 38 5.66 1.71 -28.86
N ASP A 39 5.70 1.02 -27.72
CA ASP A 39 4.96 1.44 -26.52
C ASP A 39 5.44 2.80 -25.99
N SER A 40 6.75 3.07 -26.05
CA SER A 40 7.34 4.34 -25.65
C SER A 40 6.90 5.51 -26.54
N ILE A 41 6.86 5.31 -27.86
CA ILE A 41 6.38 6.31 -28.82
C ILE A 41 4.88 6.57 -28.60
N SER A 42 4.10 5.50 -28.45
CA SER A 42 2.65 5.58 -28.23
C SER A 42 2.33 6.30 -26.92
N ALA A 43 3.05 6.00 -25.84
CA ALA A 43 2.91 6.70 -24.57
C ALA A 43 3.29 8.18 -24.68
N SER A 44 4.29 8.51 -25.50
CA SER A 44 4.72 9.89 -25.72
C SER A 44 3.72 10.70 -26.54
N ARG A 45 3.10 10.10 -27.56
CA ARG A 45 2.02 10.73 -28.33
C ARG A 45 0.79 10.99 -27.46
N VAL A 46 0.48 10.09 -26.53
CA VAL A 46 -0.61 10.27 -25.56
C VAL A 46 -0.27 11.37 -24.55
N ALA A 47 0.99 11.50 -24.15
CA ALA A 47 1.46 12.56 -23.27
C ALA A 47 1.57 13.93 -23.98
N GLY A 48 1.81 13.95 -25.30
CA GLY A 48 1.99 15.15 -26.13
C GLY A 48 0.72 15.94 -26.47
N ASN A 49 -0.48 15.44 -26.10
CA ASN A 49 -1.74 16.19 -26.22
C ASN A 49 -2.02 17.13 -25.03
N LEU A 50 -1.03 17.35 -24.16
CA LEU A 50 -1.03 18.40 -23.14
C LEU A 50 0.08 19.39 -23.48
N ASP A 51 -0.29 20.37 -24.31
CA ASP A 51 0.57 21.42 -24.82
C ASP A 51 1.11 22.29 -23.66
N LEU A 52 2.42 22.22 -23.43
CA LEU A 52 3.17 23.17 -22.60
C LEU A 52 4.21 23.85 -23.49
N SER A 53 3.72 24.82 -24.26
CA SER A 53 4.56 25.80 -24.93
C SER A 53 5.42 26.58 -23.93
N ASN A 54 6.66 26.84 -24.34
CA ASN A 54 7.61 27.83 -23.83
C ASN A 54 8.30 27.52 -22.49
N HIS A 55 9.53 26.97 -22.57
CA HIS A 55 10.70 27.68 -22.03
C HIS A 55 11.99 27.17 -22.70
N GLN A 56 12.53 28.03 -23.56
CA GLN A 56 13.92 28.00 -23.98
C GLN A 56 14.80 28.32 -22.78
N VAL A 57 15.73 27.42 -22.42
CA VAL A 57 16.98 27.82 -21.77
C VAL A 57 18.11 27.11 -22.51
N THR A 58 18.86 27.95 -23.20
CA THR A 58 20.11 27.70 -23.91
C THR A 58 21.16 27.04 -23.02
N GLY A 59 21.91 26.09 -23.60
CA GLY A 59 22.97 25.35 -22.92
C GLY A 59 24.33 26.05 -22.84
N ARG A 60 25.28 25.38 -22.16
CA ARG A 60 26.64 25.08 -22.66
C ARG A 60 27.46 24.32 -21.61
N CYS A 61 28.33 23.45 -22.14
CA CYS A 61 29.54 22.86 -21.55
C CYS A 61 29.38 21.72 -20.53
N PHE A 62 29.61 20.47 -20.95
CA PHE A 62 30.96 19.89 -21.05
C PHE A 62 30.88 18.54 -21.77
N ASP A 63 31.33 18.52 -23.02
CA ASP A 63 31.82 17.31 -23.68
C ASP A 63 33.23 17.01 -23.18
N SER A 64 33.57 15.72 -23.18
CA SER A 64 34.92 15.10 -23.10
C SER A 64 35.09 14.24 -21.84
N LEU A 65 34.89 12.93 -22.01
CA LEU A 65 35.70 11.82 -21.46
C LEU A 65 34.91 10.50 -21.59
N GLU A 66 34.60 10.11 -22.83
CA GLU A 66 34.33 8.71 -23.17
C GLU A 66 35.65 8.06 -23.61
N GLY A 67 36.13 7.14 -22.79
CA GLY A 67 37.34 6.36 -23.03
C GLY A 67 37.87 5.87 -21.69
N GLU A 68 38.11 4.56 -21.56
CA GLU A 68 38.77 3.94 -20.39
C GLU A 68 37.92 3.57 -19.15
N ARG A 69 36.66 3.16 -19.30
CA ARG A 69 35.92 2.45 -18.21
C ARG A 69 35.34 1.08 -18.55
N LYS A 70 35.71 0.48 -19.70
CA LYS A 70 35.18 -0.83 -20.13
C LYS A 70 36.11 -2.04 -19.98
N GLN A 71 37.30 -1.93 -19.37
CA GLN A 71 38.18 -3.10 -19.14
C GLN A 71 38.39 -3.50 -17.66
N ARG A 72 37.91 -2.74 -16.66
CA ARG A 72 38.04 -3.12 -15.23
C ARG A 72 36.85 -3.89 -14.63
N LEU A 73 35.73 -4.03 -15.34
CA LEU A 73 34.50 -4.67 -14.81
C LEU A 73 34.39 -6.18 -15.10
N VAL A 74 35.31 -6.75 -15.89
CA VAL A 74 35.27 -8.17 -16.28
C VAL A 74 36.20 -9.05 -15.43
N GLU A 75 37.25 -8.49 -14.81
CA GLU A 75 38.17 -9.25 -13.95
C GLU A 75 37.67 -9.43 -12.51
N GLU A 76 36.84 -8.52 -11.98
CA GLU A 76 36.26 -8.68 -10.63
C GLU A 76 35.17 -9.78 -10.57
N ARG A 77 34.55 -10.12 -11.70
CA ARG A 77 33.52 -11.18 -11.77
C ARG A 77 34.09 -12.61 -11.79
N LYS A 78 35.40 -12.79 -12.03
CA LYS A 78 36.05 -14.12 -11.98
C LYS A 78 36.66 -14.47 -10.61
N LYS A 79 36.83 -13.52 -9.68
CA LYS A 79 37.30 -13.79 -8.31
C LYS A 79 36.20 -14.15 -7.31
N LYS A 80 34.92 -13.92 -7.60
CA LYS A 80 33.78 -14.28 -6.71
C LYS A 80 33.28 -15.72 -6.82
N ARG A 81 33.94 -16.60 -7.58
CA ARG A 81 33.51 -18.00 -7.78
C ARG A 81 34.46 -19.08 -7.25
N LYS A 82 35.47 -18.72 -6.45
CA LYS A 82 36.32 -19.66 -5.70
C LYS A 82 36.59 -19.15 -4.30
N ARG A 83 35.67 -19.39 -3.36
CA ARG A 83 35.90 -19.50 -1.91
C ARG A 83 34.60 -19.94 -1.24
N CYS A 84 34.25 -21.21 -1.43
CA CYS A 84 33.42 -21.98 -0.51
C CYS A 84 34.10 -23.35 -0.41
N GLY A 85 34.87 -23.52 0.65
CA GLY A 85 35.63 -24.71 0.98
C GLY A 85 35.91 -24.71 2.47
N CYS A 86 34.95 -25.28 3.21
CA CYS A 86 34.97 -25.90 4.54
C CYS A 86 35.65 -25.26 5.78
N THR A 87 34.93 -25.51 6.90
CA THR A 87 35.35 -25.82 8.29
C THR A 87 35.68 -24.72 9.32
N GLY A 88 34.90 -24.71 10.42
CA GLY A 88 35.44 -24.80 11.80
C GLY A 88 35.49 -23.55 12.69
N GLN A 89 34.52 -23.44 13.62
CA GLN A 89 34.58 -22.89 15.00
C GLN A 89 34.81 -21.39 15.32
N SER A 90 33.85 -20.89 16.13
CA SER A 90 33.91 -20.01 17.31
C SER A 90 34.34 -18.52 17.25
N ASN A 91 33.40 -17.70 17.76
CA ASN A 91 33.49 -16.49 18.60
C ASN A 91 33.81 -15.09 18.03
N GLN A 92 32.89 -14.18 18.40
CA GLN A 92 32.82 -12.71 18.34
C GLN A 92 32.49 -12.01 17.01
N PRO A 93 31.41 -11.19 16.96
CA PRO A 93 31.11 -10.36 15.80
C PRO A 93 31.87 -9.03 15.88
N SER A 94 32.78 -8.81 14.94
CA SER A 94 33.35 -7.50 14.64
C SER A 94 32.29 -6.62 13.95
N LEU A 95 32.14 -5.41 14.48
CA LEU A 95 31.35 -4.31 13.92
C LEU A 95 31.84 -3.96 12.52
N ASP A 96 31.03 -4.25 11.50
CA ASP A 96 31.13 -3.62 10.19
C ASP A 96 29.73 -3.40 9.62
N CYS A 97 29.29 -2.14 9.67
CA CYS A 97 27.99 -1.67 9.24
C CYS A 97 27.90 -1.62 7.70
N ASN A 98 27.39 -2.68 7.08
CA ASN A 98 26.86 -2.60 5.71
C ASN A 98 25.42 -2.08 5.75
N HIS A 99 25.26 -0.76 5.60
CA HIS A 99 23.98 -0.06 5.64
C HIS A 99 23.23 -0.08 4.31
N ASP A 100 22.84 -1.27 3.85
CA ASP A 100 21.83 -1.45 2.80
C ASP A 100 21.17 -2.85 2.88
N GLU A 101 20.91 -3.33 4.10
CA GLU A 101 20.16 -4.58 4.27
C GLU A 101 18.70 -4.36 3.88
N GLN A 102 18.31 -4.98 2.76
CA GLN A 102 16.94 -5.06 2.32
C GLN A 102 16.12 -5.80 3.39
N MET A 103 15.18 -5.11 4.07
CA MET A 103 14.28 -5.78 5.02
C MET A 103 13.46 -6.85 4.29
N LEU A 104 13.74 -8.11 4.60
CA LEU A 104 13.06 -9.26 4.00
C LEU A 104 11.62 -9.34 4.54
N LEU A 105 10.65 -9.50 3.64
CA LEU A 105 9.27 -9.73 4.03
C LEU A 105 9.13 -11.16 4.59
N PRO A 106 8.57 -11.34 5.80
CA PRO A 106 8.40 -12.67 6.38
C PRO A 106 7.45 -13.51 5.54
N ASN A 107 7.66 -14.82 5.53
CA ASN A 107 6.76 -15.79 4.91
C ASN A 107 6.58 -16.98 5.85
N PRO A 108 5.40 -17.17 6.46
CA PRO A 108 4.16 -16.43 6.21
C PRO A 108 4.15 -15.02 6.85
N MET A 109 3.40 -14.08 6.25
CA MET A 109 3.25 -12.69 6.75
C MET A 109 2.16 -12.63 7.84
N VAL A 110 2.50 -13.10 9.04
CA VAL A 110 1.54 -13.28 10.15
C VAL A 110 1.73 -12.31 11.30
N GLY A 111 2.51 -11.24 11.10
CA GLY A 111 2.81 -10.27 12.15
C GLY A 111 3.52 -10.89 13.34
N PHE A 112 3.27 -10.34 14.53
CA PHE A 112 3.89 -10.80 15.77
C PHE A 112 3.12 -11.93 16.45
N ASN A 113 1.78 -11.93 16.35
CA ASN A 113 0.97 -12.86 17.14
C ASN A 113 -0.46 -13.06 16.62
N LEU A 114 -0.70 -13.26 15.32
CA LEU A 114 -2.07 -13.52 14.85
C LEU A 114 -2.74 -14.73 15.55
N PRO A 115 -4.08 -14.70 15.78
CA PRO A 115 -4.77 -15.68 16.63
C PRO A 115 -4.56 -17.14 16.21
N ASN A 116 -4.56 -17.39 14.90
CA ASN A 116 -4.42 -18.74 14.33
C ASN A 116 -2.95 -19.24 14.28
N TYR A 117 -2.01 -18.49 14.85
CA TYR A 117 -0.57 -18.75 14.76
C TYR A 117 0.16 -18.82 16.12
N SER A 118 -0.55 -18.97 17.25
CA SER A 118 0.04 -19.10 18.62
C SER A 118 0.76 -20.45 18.89
N PRO A 119 1.65 -20.59 19.91
CA PRO A 119 2.95 -19.94 20.05
C PRO A 119 4.02 -20.96 20.56
N SER A 120 4.52 -21.88 19.73
CA SER A 120 5.56 -22.83 20.15
C SER A 120 6.92 -22.64 19.49
N SER A 121 7.11 -21.63 18.62
CA SER A 121 8.42 -21.47 17.95
C SER A 121 8.99 -20.06 17.84
N VAL A 122 8.24 -18.97 18.03
CA VAL A 122 8.85 -17.61 18.10
C VAL A 122 7.99 -16.69 18.96
N ARG A 123 8.31 -16.52 20.25
CA ARG A 123 7.89 -15.29 20.95
C ARG A 123 8.71 -14.17 20.32
N VAL A 124 8.05 -13.29 19.57
CA VAL A 124 8.73 -12.10 19.04
C VAL A 124 9.01 -11.16 20.21
N THR A 125 10.23 -11.19 20.73
CA THR A 125 10.69 -10.21 21.71
C THR A 125 11.08 -8.95 20.95
N ARG A 126 10.29 -7.89 21.12
CA ARG A 126 10.62 -6.56 20.58
C ARG A 126 11.04 -5.66 21.73
N THR A 127 12.28 -5.20 21.69
CA THR A 127 12.78 -4.18 22.63
C THR A 127 12.42 -2.81 22.08
N ILE A 128 11.59 -2.06 22.83
CA ILE A 128 11.33 -0.64 22.59
C ILE A 128 12.00 0.11 23.74
N LEU A 129 12.73 1.18 23.45
CA LEU A 129 13.33 2.03 24.48
C LEU A 129 12.23 2.65 25.35
N GLU A 130 12.48 2.80 26.66
CA GLU A 130 11.47 3.32 27.61
C GLU A 130 10.95 4.71 27.19
N GLN A 131 11.82 5.57 26.65
CA GLN A 131 11.48 6.90 26.13
C GLN A 131 10.56 6.87 24.88
N ASP A 132 10.46 5.72 24.22
CA ASP A 132 9.67 5.51 23.00
C ASP A 132 8.41 4.67 23.24
N MET A 133 8.21 4.22 24.47
CA MET A 133 6.93 3.68 24.92
C MET A 133 5.88 4.79 25.05
N GLY A 134 4.61 4.40 24.89
CA GLY A 134 3.49 5.32 25.08
C GLY A 134 3.24 5.66 26.55
N PRO A 135 2.38 6.65 26.82
CA PRO A 135 1.68 7.51 25.85
C PRO A 135 2.56 8.66 25.31
N PRO A 136 2.28 9.17 24.08
CA PRO A 136 1.25 8.70 23.16
C PRO A 136 1.60 7.34 22.54
N TYR A 137 0.60 6.47 22.38
CA TYR A 137 0.77 5.35 21.47
C TYR A 137 0.72 5.88 20.04
N PHE A 138 1.50 5.28 19.15
CA PHE A 138 1.44 5.62 17.73
C PHE A 138 1.25 4.39 16.87
N TYR A 139 0.62 4.56 15.71
CA TYR A 139 0.34 3.50 14.76
C TYR A 139 0.43 4.00 13.33
N TYR A 140 1.45 3.56 12.60
CA TYR A 140 1.69 3.96 11.22
C TYR A 140 1.61 2.76 10.28
N GLU A 141 0.82 2.87 9.21
CA GLU A 141 0.67 1.84 8.18
C GLU A 141 1.32 2.24 6.86
N ASN A 142 1.92 1.25 6.18
CA ASN A 142 2.38 1.40 4.80
C ASN A 142 2.31 0.07 4.03
N VAL A 143 2.38 0.15 2.70
CA VAL A 143 2.40 -1.04 1.83
C VAL A 143 3.64 -1.90 2.13
N ALA A 144 3.44 -3.20 2.34
CA ALA A 144 4.56 -4.10 2.69
C ALA A 144 5.62 -4.17 1.58
N ARG A 145 5.19 -4.27 0.32
CA ARG A 145 6.06 -4.33 -0.87
C ARG A 145 6.48 -2.92 -1.32
N ALA A 146 7.03 -2.12 -0.39
CA ALA A 146 7.62 -0.82 -0.70
C ALA A 146 8.96 -0.98 -1.45
N LEU A 147 9.47 0.12 -2.02
CA LEU A 147 10.79 0.15 -2.65
C LEU A 147 11.91 -0.15 -1.64
N THR A 148 13.04 -0.66 -2.14
CA THR A 148 14.22 -0.93 -1.31
C THR A 148 14.63 0.32 -0.52
N GLY A 149 14.98 0.14 0.76
CA GLY A 149 15.35 1.23 1.67
C GLY A 149 14.17 1.92 2.36
N VAL A 150 12.95 1.86 1.83
CA VAL A 150 11.80 2.59 2.39
C VAL A 150 11.51 2.17 3.84
N TRP A 151 11.43 0.86 4.11
CA TRP A 151 11.18 0.38 5.46
C TRP A 151 12.32 0.68 6.43
N ALA A 152 13.57 0.69 5.95
CA ALA A 152 14.71 1.08 6.76
C ALA A 152 14.62 2.56 7.17
N THR A 153 14.21 3.45 6.25
CA THR A 153 13.97 4.87 6.56
C THR A 153 12.82 5.05 7.54
N ILE A 154 11.67 4.38 7.31
CA ILE A 154 10.50 4.49 8.18
C ILE A 154 10.85 3.99 9.59
N SER A 155 11.51 2.82 9.70
CA SER A 155 11.99 2.26 10.97
C SER A 155 12.89 3.26 11.70
N ARG A 156 13.91 3.79 11.03
CA ARG A 156 14.85 4.75 11.61
C ARG A 156 14.18 6.05 12.09
N SER A 157 13.20 6.54 11.33
CA SER A 157 12.46 7.76 11.67
C SER A 157 11.40 7.54 12.77
N LEU A 158 11.04 6.28 13.04
CA LEU A 158 10.09 5.88 14.09
C LEU A 158 10.81 5.03 15.16
N TYR A 159 11.92 5.56 15.66
CA TYR A 159 12.64 5.07 16.85
C TYR A 159 13.26 3.67 16.69
N ASP A 160 13.69 3.33 15.47
CA ASP A 160 14.26 2.03 15.11
C ASP A 160 13.33 0.84 15.44
N ILE A 161 12.02 1.11 15.52
CA ILE A 161 11.01 0.08 15.82
C ILE A 161 10.79 -0.80 14.59
N GLN A 162 10.93 -2.11 14.80
CA GLN A 162 10.68 -3.11 13.76
C GLN A 162 9.20 -3.06 13.29
N PRO A 163 8.96 -3.01 11.96
CA PRO A 163 7.62 -3.11 11.39
C PRO A 163 7.02 -4.51 11.55
N GLU A 164 5.75 -4.54 11.93
CA GLU A 164 4.90 -5.73 11.94
C GLU A 164 4.32 -5.95 10.54
N PHE A 165 4.79 -6.98 9.84
CA PHE A 165 4.31 -7.32 8.50
C PHE A 165 3.18 -8.34 8.53
N VAL A 166 1.99 -7.95 8.09
CA VAL A 166 0.78 -8.78 8.10
C VAL A 166 0.12 -8.80 6.72
N ASP A 167 -0.32 -9.98 6.28
CA ASP A 167 -1.26 -10.14 5.18
C ASP A 167 -2.67 -10.38 5.73
N SER A 168 -3.60 -9.47 5.44
CA SER A 168 -4.98 -9.56 5.96
C SER A 168 -5.73 -10.82 5.49
N LYS A 169 -5.22 -11.58 4.50
CA LYS A 169 -5.79 -12.90 4.14
C LYS A 169 -5.84 -13.90 5.29
N HIS A 170 -5.02 -13.69 6.33
CA HIS A 170 -4.99 -14.53 7.53
C HIS A 170 -6.10 -14.16 8.53
N LEU A 171 -6.79 -13.05 8.28
CA LEU A 171 -7.91 -12.54 9.05
C LEU A 171 -9.21 -12.45 8.25
N CYS A 172 -9.18 -12.37 6.91
CA CYS A 172 -10.39 -12.25 6.10
C CYS A 172 -10.27 -12.89 4.72
N ALA A 173 -11.35 -12.81 3.93
CA ALA A 173 -11.44 -13.33 2.57
C ALA A 173 -10.65 -12.55 1.50
N ALA A 174 -9.92 -11.48 1.85
CA ALA A 174 -9.16 -10.65 0.91
C ALA A 174 -7.71 -10.40 1.37
N ALA A 175 -6.74 -10.72 0.51
CA ALA A 175 -5.34 -10.46 0.81
C ALA A 175 -5.03 -8.96 0.85
N ARG A 176 -4.28 -8.51 1.86
CA ARG A 176 -3.82 -7.11 1.96
C ARG A 176 -2.52 -7.08 2.76
N LYS A 177 -1.41 -7.13 2.02
CA LYS A 177 -0.04 -7.13 2.58
C LYS A 177 0.35 -5.72 2.99
N ARG A 178 0.53 -5.49 4.30
CA ARG A 178 0.93 -4.22 4.90
C ARG A 178 2.01 -4.42 5.95
N GLY A 179 2.77 -3.36 6.19
CA GLY A 179 3.61 -3.24 7.37
C GLY A 179 3.05 -2.18 8.30
N TYR A 180 3.19 -2.40 9.59
CA TYR A 180 2.71 -1.51 10.64
C TYR A 180 3.84 -1.21 11.61
N ILE A 181 4.16 0.07 11.85
CA ILE A 181 5.09 0.48 12.91
C ILE A 181 4.30 1.15 14.01
N HIS A 182 4.45 0.63 15.23
CA HIS A 182 3.72 1.12 16.39
C HIS A 182 4.48 0.78 17.67
N ASN A 183 4.26 1.52 18.74
CA ASN A 183 4.75 1.22 20.08
C ASN A 183 3.69 0.54 20.98
N LEU A 184 2.59 0.03 20.39
CA LEU A 184 1.56 -0.72 21.13
C LEU A 184 2.12 -2.00 21.75
N PRO A 185 1.59 -2.42 22.92
CA PRO A 185 1.77 -3.77 23.43
C PRO A 185 1.33 -4.82 22.40
N ILE A 186 2.07 -5.91 22.34
CA ILE A 186 1.77 -7.04 21.45
C ILE A 186 1.08 -8.17 22.19
N GLU A 187 1.13 -8.21 23.52
CA GLU A 187 0.46 -9.22 24.33
C GLU A 187 -1.04 -8.92 24.51
N ASN A 188 -1.85 -9.96 24.77
CA ASN A 188 -3.28 -9.85 25.07
C ASN A 188 -4.14 -9.18 23.97
N ARG A 189 -3.74 -9.29 22.71
CA ARG A 189 -4.58 -8.88 21.58
C ARG A 189 -5.78 -9.81 21.44
N ALA A 190 -6.92 -9.25 21.04
CA ALA A 190 -8.17 -9.97 20.80
C ALA A 190 -8.75 -9.64 19.42
N PRO A 191 -9.22 -10.64 18.65
CA PRO A 191 -9.90 -10.40 17.38
C PRO A 191 -11.28 -9.75 17.61
N LEU A 192 -11.75 -9.00 16.61
CA LEU A 192 -13.13 -8.53 16.60
C LEU A 192 -14.10 -9.70 16.48
N LEU A 193 -15.26 -9.54 17.12
CA LEU A 193 -16.40 -10.45 17.01
C LEU A 193 -17.58 -9.73 16.35
N PRO A 194 -18.37 -10.44 15.50
CA PRO A 194 -18.09 -11.79 14.97
C PRO A 194 -16.85 -11.79 14.07
N SER A 195 -16.18 -12.94 13.98
CA SER A 195 -15.01 -13.08 13.10
C SER A 195 -15.42 -12.86 11.64
N PRO A 196 -14.64 -12.10 10.86
CA PRO A 196 -14.90 -11.89 9.45
C PRO A 196 -14.78 -13.21 8.64
N PRO A 197 -15.46 -13.32 7.48
CA PRO A 197 -15.38 -14.49 6.63
C PRO A 197 -13.97 -14.66 6.05
N MET A 198 -13.49 -15.89 5.98
CA MET A 198 -12.13 -16.23 5.52
C MET A 198 -12.08 -16.62 4.04
N THR A 199 -13.22 -16.98 3.45
CA THR A 199 -13.31 -17.39 2.04
C THR A 199 -14.35 -16.59 1.26
N ILE A 200 -14.21 -16.56 -0.08
CA ILE A 200 -15.15 -15.93 -1.01
C ILE A 200 -16.57 -16.46 -0.78
N PHE A 201 -16.72 -17.76 -0.51
CA PHE A 201 -18.03 -18.40 -0.37
C PHE A 201 -18.64 -18.24 1.01
N GLU A 202 -17.84 -18.04 2.06
CA GLU A 202 -18.33 -17.58 3.37
C GLU A 202 -18.84 -16.14 3.28
N ALA A 203 -18.08 -15.27 2.63
CA ALA A 203 -18.47 -13.87 2.45
C ALA A 203 -19.70 -13.72 1.55
N PHE A 204 -19.73 -14.48 0.44
CA PHE A 204 -20.76 -14.36 -0.59
C PHE A 204 -21.20 -15.75 -1.11
N PRO A 205 -22.07 -16.47 -0.37
CA PRO A 205 -22.53 -17.81 -0.76
C PRO A 205 -23.16 -17.87 -2.16
N ARG A 206 -23.78 -16.77 -2.60
CA ARG A 206 -24.43 -16.63 -3.91
C ARG A 206 -23.52 -16.90 -5.10
N TYR A 207 -22.21 -16.65 -4.98
CA TYR A 207 -21.26 -16.86 -6.07
C TYR A 207 -20.98 -18.33 -6.35
N LYS A 208 -21.19 -19.21 -5.38
CA LYS A 208 -20.95 -20.65 -5.51
C LYS A 208 -21.75 -21.28 -6.66
N LYS A 209 -22.98 -20.79 -6.90
CA LYS A 209 -23.87 -21.29 -7.97
C LYS A 209 -23.24 -21.18 -9.37
N TRP A 210 -22.45 -20.14 -9.61
CA TRP A 210 -21.90 -19.82 -10.93
C TRP A 210 -20.39 -20.06 -11.02
N TRP A 211 -19.78 -20.55 -9.94
CA TRP A 211 -18.35 -20.71 -9.86
C TRP A 211 -17.89 -21.95 -10.64
N PRO A 212 -17.06 -21.81 -11.68
CA PRO A 212 -16.61 -22.95 -12.45
C PRO A 212 -15.61 -23.80 -11.64
N SER A 213 -15.63 -25.11 -11.86
CA SER A 213 -14.74 -26.06 -11.17
C SER A 213 -13.26 -25.84 -11.45
N TRP A 214 -12.89 -25.12 -12.51
CA TRP A 214 -11.50 -24.79 -12.83
C TRP A 214 -11.02 -23.46 -12.19
N ASP A 215 -11.91 -22.66 -11.60
CA ASP A 215 -11.52 -21.48 -10.83
C ASP A 215 -11.30 -21.87 -9.36
N GLN A 216 -10.02 -22.09 -9.01
CA GLN A 216 -9.59 -22.54 -7.68
C GLN A 216 -9.43 -21.40 -6.66
N ARG A 217 -9.86 -20.18 -6.96
CA ARG A 217 -9.72 -19.07 -6.00
C ARG A 217 -10.68 -19.27 -4.82
N THR A 218 -10.13 -19.23 -3.63
CA THR A 218 -10.88 -19.26 -2.36
C THR A 218 -10.88 -17.91 -1.64
N GLN A 219 -9.96 -17.00 -2.02
CA GLN A 219 -9.79 -15.66 -1.46
C GLN A 219 -9.58 -14.64 -2.58
N PHE A 220 -9.93 -13.39 -2.31
CA PHE A 220 -9.65 -12.25 -3.16
C PHE A 220 -8.19 -11.78 -3.03
N ASN A 221 -7.68 -11.15 -4.09
CA ASN A 221 -6.45 -10.39 -4.03
C ASN A 221 -6.70 -9.02 -3.38
N CYS A 222 -5.63 -8.22 -3.22
CA CYS A 222 -5.73 -6.85 -2.71
C CYS A 222 -6.83 -6.07 -3.42
N LEU A 223 -7.74 -5.50 -2.64
CA LEU A 223 -8.80 -4.62 -3.12
C LEU A 223 -8.14 -3.29 -3.53
N LEU A 224 -8.17 -3.00 -4.83
CA LEU A 224 -7.53 -1.83 -5.44
C LEU A 224 -8.57 -0.77 -5.79
N THR A 225 -8.09 0.43 -6.09
CA THR A 225 -8.93 1.56 -6.54
C THR A 225 -9.42 1.41 -7.98
N GLY A 226 -8.65 0.71 -8.82
CA GLY A 226 -8.97 0.46 -10.22
C GLY A 226 -9.93 -0.72 -10.38
N VAL A 227 -11.07 -0.48 -11.03
CA VAL A 227 -12.08 -1.50 -11.34
C VAL A 227 -12.05 -1.89 -12.82
N ALA A 228 -12.46 -3.13 -13.12
CA ALA A 228 -12.65 -3.55 -14.49
C ALA A 228 -13.78 -2.79 -15.18
N GLY A 229 -13.50 -2.30 -16.39
CA GLY A 229 -14.53 -1.72 -17.26
C GLY A 229 -15.42 -2.79 -17.92
N PRO A 230 -16.61 -2.39 -18.41
CA PRO A 230 -17.57 -3.29 -19.05
C PRO A 230 -17.02 -3.98 -20.30
N THR A 231 -16.08 -3.33 -21.00
CA THR A 231 -15.41 -3.90 -22.18
C THR A 231 -14.64 -5.17 -21.84
N LEU A 232 -14.00 -5.24 -20.66
CA LEU A 232 -13.23 -6.41 -20.23
C LEU A 232 -14.15 -7.58 -19.89
N THR A 233 -15.20 -7.34 -19.12
CA THR A 233 -16.17 -8.40 -18.76
C THR A 233 -16.88 -8.94 -20.00
N GLY A 234 -17.20 -8.07 -20.97
CA GLY A 234 -17.73 -8.47 -22.28
C GLY A 234 -16.74 -9.31 -23.11
N LYS A 235 -15.45 -8.98 -23.10
CA LYS A 235 -14.40 -9.79 -23.76
C LYS A 235 -14.29 -11.19 -23.15
N ILE A 236 -14.30 -11.28 -21.81
CA ILE A 236 -14.28 -12.56 -21.09
C ILE A 236 -15.51 -13.39 -21.45
N GLY A 237 -16.70 -12.77 -21.43
CA GLY A 237 -17.95 -13.45 -21.78
C GLY A 237 -17.95 -14.02 -23.20
N ARG A 238 -17.46 -13.26 -24.19
CA ARG A 238 -17.33 -13.74 -25.57
C ARG A 238 -16.33 -14.89 -25.68
N ALA A 239 -15.15 -14.77 -25.06
CA ALA A 239 -14.13 -15.80 -25.09
C ALA A 239 -14.63 -17.13 -24.51
N LEU A 240 -15.46 -17.08 -23.45
CA LEU A 240 -16.07 -18.26 -22.84
C LEU A 240 -17.25 -18.80 -23.65
N ALA A 241 -18.03 -17.94 -24.30
CA ALA A 241 -19.15 -18.37 -25.14
C ALA A 241 -18.70 -19.11 -26.41
N SER A 242 -17.55 -18.72 -26.97
CA SER A 242 -16.93 -19.39 -28.12
C SER A 242 -16.06 -20.60 -27.75
N ALA A 243 -15.90 -20.91 -26.46
CA ALA A 243 -15.06 -21.99 -25.99
C ALA A 243 -15.83 -23.31 -25.84
N GLY A 244 -15.11 -24.44 -25.94
CA GLY A 244 -15.63 -25.73 -25.51
C GLY A 244 -16.01 -25.76 -24.03
N THR A 245 -16.72 -26.80 -23.60
CA THR A 245 -17.05 -27.05 -22.19
C THR A 245 -16.34 -28.33 -21.72
N PRO A 246 -15.25 -28.23 -20.92
CA PRO A 246 -14.63 -27.02 -20.36
C PRO A 246 -13.81 -26.23 -21.40
N PRO A 247 -13.54 -24.92 -21.15
CA PRO A 247 -12.68 -24.11 -22.02
C PRO A 247 -11.26 -24.66 -22.10
N SER A 248 -10.52 -24.35 -23.16
CA SER A 248 -9.10 -24.72 -23.26
C SER A 248 -8.26 -24.11 -22.13
N GLN A 249 -7.14 -24.73 -21.79
CA GLN A 249 -6.27 -24.26 -20.70
C GLN A 249 -5.77 -22.82 -20.91
N SER A 250 -5.55 -22.41 -22.17
CA SER A 250 -5.15 -21.03 -22.49
C SER A 250 -6.24 -20.02 -22.18
N ILE A 251 -7.50 -20.32 -22.50
CA ILE A 251 -8.65 -19.47 -22.17
C ILE A 251 -8.87 -19.44 -20.66
N GLN A 252 -8.80 -20.59 -19.98
CA GLN A 252 -8.91 -20.65 -18.52
C GLN A 252 -7.85 -19.76 -17.86
N LYS A 253 -6.58 -19.89 -18.26
CA LYS A 253 -5.47 -19.08 -17.74
C LYS A 253 -5.72 -17.59 -17.96
N TYR A 254 -6.08 -17.18 -19.18
CA TYR A 254 -6.41 -15.79 -19.49
C TYR A 254 -7.53 -15.25 -18.58
N VAL A 255 -8.64 -15.98 -18.45
CA VAL A 255 -9.78 -15.54 -17.65
C VAL A 255 -9.41 -15.46 -16.17
N ILE A 256 -8.71 -16.46 -15.62
CA ILE A 256 -8.25 -16.44 -14.23
C ILE A 256 -7.31 -15.27 -13.97
N ASP A 257 -6.37 -14.98 -14.88
CA ASP A 257 -5.44 -13.86 -14.71
C ASP A 257 -6.17 -12.51 -14.67
N GLN A 258 -7.19 -12.31 -15.53
CA GLN A 258 -8.04 -11.12 -15.46
C GLN A 258 -8.88 -11.09 -14.17
N CYS A 259 -9.45 -12.23 -13.76
CA CYS A 259 -10.25 -12.32 -12.55
C CYS A 259 -9.41 -12.05 -11.30
N LYS A 260 -8.17 -12.52 -11.23
CA LYS A 260 -7.21 -12.22 -10.17
C LYS A 260 -6.79 -10.75 -10.18
N ARG A 261 -6.60 -10.14 -11.35
CA ARG A 261 -6.16 -8.75 -11.47
C ARG A 261 -7.21 -7.75 -10.98
N TYR A 262 -8.48 -8.01 -11.28
CA TYR A 262 -9.59 -7.08 -10.98
C TYR A 262 -10.57 -7.60 -9.93
N ASN A 263 -10.23 -8.69 -9.23
CA ASN A 263 -11.11 -9.39 -8.29
C ASN A 263 -12.52 -9.67 -8.86
N LEU A 264 -12.58 -10.16 -10.11
CA LEU A 264 -13.85 -10.47 -10.74
C LEU A 264 -14.49 -11.72 -10.13
N VAL A 265 -15.81 -11.71 -10.04
CA VAL A 265 -16.66 -12.76 -9.47
C VAL A 265 -17.63 -13.29 -10.51
N TRP A 266 -18.04 -14.54 -10.37
CA TRP A 266 -18.98 -15.20 -11.27
C TRP A 266 -20.43 -14.89 -10.88
N VAL A 267 -21.16 -14.23 -11.78
CA VAL A 267 -22.55 -13.77 -11.53
C VAL A 267 -23.58 -14.45 -12.42
N GLY A 268 -23.13 -15.30 -13.35
CA GLY A 268 -23.98 -16.01 -14.29
C GLY A 268 -23.16 -16.95 -15.17
N LYS A 269 -23.85 -17.77 -15.97
CA LYS A 269 -23.21 -18.63 -16.97
C LYS A 269 -22.33 -17.78 -17.90
N ASN A 270 -21.04 -18.07 -17.93
CA ASN A 270 -20.03 -17.35 -18.71
C ASN A 270 -19.97 -15.82 -18.42
N LYS A 271 -20.45 -15.38 -17.26
CA LYS A 271 -20.56 -13.97 -16.91
C LYS A 271 -19.81 -13.67 -15.62
N VAL A 272 -18.86 -12.75 -15.73
CA VAL A 272 -18.12 -12.19 -14.60
C VAL A 272 -18.48 -10.73 -14.38
N ALA A 273 -18.40 -10.28 -13.14
CA ALA A 273 -18.61 -8.89 -12.75
C ALA A 273 -17.54 -8.44 -11.75
N ARG A 274 -17.38 -7.12 -11.58
CA ARG A 274 -16.63 -6.53 -10.48
C ARG A 274 -17.40 -6.71 -9.17
N LEU A 275 -16.71 -6.66 -8.04
CA LEU A 275 -17.34 -6.53 -6.73
C LEU A 275 -18.06 -5.18 -6.64
N GLU A 276 -19.27 -5.19 -6.08
CA GLU A 276 -20.02 -3.96 -5.79
C GLU A 276 -19.40 -3.21 -4.59
N PRO A 277 -19.56 -1.88 -4.48
CA PRO A 277 -18.94 -1.11 -3.39
C PRO A 277 -19.32 -1.62 -2.00
N GLN A 278 -20.57 -2.06 -1.80
CA GLN A 278 -21.03 -2.62 -0.54
C GLN A 278 -20.35 -3.94 -0.18
N GLU A 279 -19.95 -4.72 -1.19
CA GLU A 279 -19.20 -5.96 -0.96
C GLU A 279 -17.76 -5.65 -0.54
N ILE A 280 -17.18 -4.59 -1.09
CA ILE A 280 -15.86 -4.10 -0.70
C ILE A 280 -15.89 -3.52 0.72
N GLU A 281 -16.91 -2.73 1.06
CA GLU A 281 -17.14 -2.26 2.44
C GLU A 281 -17.18 -3.42 3.43
N TYR A 282 -17.97 -4.46 3.11
CA TYR A 282 -18.08 -5.65 3.94
C TYR A 282 -16.75 -6.40 4.09
N LEU A 283 -16.01 -6.62 2.98
CA LEU A 283 -14.71 -7.28 2.99
C LEU A 283 -13.64 -6.50 3.76
N LEU A 284 -13.73 -5.17 3.81
CA LEU A 284 -12.81 -4.31 4.55
C LEU A 284 -13.23 -4.08 6.01
N GLY A 285 -14.38 -4.62 6.44
CA GLY A 285 -14.91 -4.51 7.79
C GLY A 285 -15.57 -3.16 8.12
N PHE A 286 -15.97 -2.39 7.10
CA PHE A 286 -16.76 -1.16 7.28
C PHE A 286 -18.25 -1.48 7.47
N PRO A 287 -19.01 -0.56 8.11
CA PRO A 287 -20.46 -0.64 8.12
C PRO A 287 -21.05 -0.72 6.71
N LYS A 288 -22.20 -1.39 6.58
CA LYS A 288 -22.93 -1.44 5.32
C LYS A 288 -23.31 -0.02 4.88
N ASP A 289 -23.11 0.29 3.61
CA ASP A 289 -23.42 1.59 3.00
C ASP A 289 -22.57 2.75 3.56
N HIS A 290 -21.43 2.48 4.21
CA HIS A 290 -20.53 3.50 4.77
C HIS A 290 -20.11 4.58 3.78
N THR A 291 -19.87 4.22 2.52
CA THR A 291 -19.48 5.17 1.45
C THR A 291 -20.63 5.55 0.52
N ARG A 292 -21.87 5.13 0.84
CA ARG A 292 -23.04 5.43 0.02
C ARG A 292 -23.35 6.92 0.05
N GLY A 293 -23.75 7.48 -1.09
CA GLY A 293 -23.97 8.92 -1.27
C GLY A 293 -22.85 9.63 -2.06
N LEU A 294 -21.76 8.91 -2.36
CA LEU A 294 -20.79 9.29 -3.37
C LEU A 294 -21.01 8.53 -4.68
N GLY A 295 -20.51 9.11 -5.78
CA GLY A 295 -20.41 8.39 -7.05
C GLY A 295 -19.43 7.21 -6.97
N ASP A 296 -19.71 6.15 -7.72
CA ASP A 296 -18.96 4.89 -7.72
C ASP A 296 -17.44 5.07 -7.75
N THR A 297 -16.93 5.93 -8.64
CA THR A 297 -15.49 6.18 -8.78
C THR A 297 -14.85 6.61 -7.46
N ASN A 298 -15.50 7.51 -6.71
CA ASN A 298 -15.00 7.96 -5.42
C ASN A 298 -15.13 6.86 -4.37
N ARG A 299 -16.20 6.06 -4.39
CA ARG A 299 -16.36 4.92 -3.48
C ARG A 299 -15.22 3.91 -3.62
N TYR A 300 -14.94 3.46 -4.85
CA TYR A 300 -13.84 2.52 -5.11
C TYR A 300 -12.48 3.11 -4.75
N LYS A 301 -12.25 4.40 -5.06
CA LYS A 301 -11.01 5.10 -4.70
C LYS A 301 -10.80 5.12 -3.19
N SER A 302 -11.80 5.55 -2.43
CA SER A 302 -11.71 5.68 -0.98
C SER A 302 -11.57 4.32 -0.29
N LEU A 303 -12.30 3.29 -0.73
CA LEU A 303 -12.22 1.93 -0.18
C LEU A 303 -10.88 1.23 -0.51
N GLY A 304 -10.37 1.36 -1.74
CA GLY A 304 -9.09 0.76 -2.11
C GLY A 304 -7.92 1.26 -1.24
N ASN A 305 -7.98 2.53 -0.84
CA ASN A 305 -6.95 3.20 -0.05
C ASN A 305 -7.18 3.19 1.46
N SER A 306 -8.31 2.67 1.96
CA SER A 306 -8.61 2.66 3.39
C SER A 306 -7.84 1.58 4.15
N PHE A 307 -7.90 1.60 5.48
CA PHE A 307 -7.50 0.44 6.28
C PHE A 307 -8.41 -0.76 6.06
N HIS A 308 -7.88 -1.93 6.41
CA HIS A 308 -8.70 -3.10 6.72
C HIS A 308 -9.05 -3.04 8.20
N VAL A 309 -10.33 -2.84 8.52
CA VAL A 309 -10.80 -2.55 9.88
C VAL A 309 -10.47 -3.69 10.85
N ASP A 310 -10.73 -4.95 10.49
CA ASP A 310 -10.50 -6.06 11.42
C ASP A 310 -9.02 -6.28 11.77
N THR A 311 -8.10 -6.11 10.80
CA THR A 311 -6.65 -6.15 11.04
C THR A 311 -6.20 -5.03 11.97
N VAL A 312 -6.66 -3.79 11.73
CA VAL A 312 -6.29 -2.65 12.58
C VAL A 312 -6.89 -2.81 13.99
N ALA A 313 -8.14 -3.23 14.09
CA ALA A 313 -8.80 -3.49 15.37
C ALA A 313 -8.10 -4.58 16.17
N TYR A 314 -7.57 -5.62 15.52
CA TYR A 314 -6.76 -6.63 16.20
C TYR A 314 -5.55 -6.01 16.92
N HIS A 315 -4.81 -5.13 16.24
CA HIS A 315 -3.65 -4.46 16.83
C HIS A 315 -4.05 -3.45 17.91
N LEU A 316 -5.14 -2.70 17.70
CA LEU A 316 -5.63 -1.69 18.65
C LEU A 316 -6.38 -2.28 19.86
N SER A 317 -6.75 -3.56 19.83
CA SER A 317 -7.54 -4.21 20.88
C SER A 317 -6.93 -4.11 22.28
N VAL A 318 -5.60 -4.05 22.38
CA VAL A 318 -4.88 -3.87 23.66
C VAL A 318 -5.24 -2.56 24.36
N LEU A 319 -5.60 -1.52 23.61
CA LEU A 319 -5.95 -0.21 24.18
C LEU A 319 -7.28 -0.24 24.93
N LYS A 320 -8.16 -1.21 24.64
CA LYS A 320 -9.48 -1.31 25.28
C LYS A 320 -9.39 -1.46 26.79
N GLY A 321 -8.47 -2.31 27.28
CA GLY A 321 -8.25 -2.51 28.71
C GLY A 321 -7.50 -1.35 29.38
N MET A 322 -6.73 -0.59 28.60
CA MET A 322 -5.87 0.50 29.10
C MET A 322 -6.64 1.82 29.25
N PHE A 323 -7.64 2.05 28.40
CA PHE A 323 -8.41 3.29 28.35
C PHE A 323 -9.92 3.04 28.51
N PRO A 324 -10.38 2.58 29.70
CA PRO A 324 -11.79 2.27 29.94
C PRO A 324 -12.72 3.49 29.80
N ASN A 325 -12.19 4.69 30.04
CA ASN A 325 -12.95 5.96 29.94
C ASN A 325 -12.92 6.57 28.53
N GLY A 326 -12.38 5.84 27.54
CA GLY A 326 -12.23 6.30 26.17
C GLY A 326 -10.89 6.98 25.87
N VAL A 327 -10.69 7.27 24.59
CA VAL A 327 -9.41 7.73 24.03
C VAL A 327 -9.52 9.07 23.31
N ASN A 328 -8.44 9.85 23.35
CA ASN A 328 -8.19 11.00 22.50
C ASN A 328 -7.29 10.57 21.34
N VAL A 329 -7.72 10.83 20.10
CA VAL A 329 -7.03 10.34 18.90
C VAL A 329 -6.62 11.50 18.00
N LEU A 330 -5.36 11.49 17.57
CA LEU A 330 -4.87 12.30 16.46
C LEU A 330 -4.72 11.40 15.23
N SER A 331 -5.60 11.59 14.26
CA SER A 331 -5.69 10.77 13.06
C SER A 331 -5.15 11.54 11.86
N LEU A 332 -4.00 11.11 11.35
CA LEU A 332 -3.34 11.72 10.20
C LEU A 332 -3.62 10.87 8.95
N PHE A 333 -4.06 11.52 7.87
CA PHE A 333 -4.47 10.84 6.63
C PHE A 333 -5.65 9.89 6.89
N THR A 334 -6.67 10.42 7.56
CA THR A 334 -7.82 9.65 8.10
C THR A 334 -8.59 8.86 7.05
N GLY A 335 -8.63 9.34 5.80
CA GLY A 335 -9.42 8.76 4.73
C GLY A 335 -10.89 8.70 5.11
N ILE A 336 -11.47 7.50 5.04
CA ILE A 336 -12.88 7.24 5.39
C ILE A 336 -13.08 6.79 6.85
N GLY A 337 -12.10 7.04 7.73
CA GLY A 337 -12.22 6.75 9.15
C GLY A 337 -11.92 5.30 9.54
N GLY A 338 -11.01 4.63 8.84
CA GLY A 338 -10.76 3.20 9.06
C GLY A 338 -10.24 2.87 10.48
N GLY A 339 -9.47 3.77 11.09
CA GLY A 339 -8.96 3.60 12.45
C GLY A 339 -10.04 3.83 13.51
N GLU A 340 -10.88 4.82 13.28
CA GLU A 340 -11.98 5.23 14.15
C GLU A 340 -13.11 4.20 14.11
N VAL A 341 -13.43 3.66 12.94
CA VAL A 341 -14.35 2.53 12.79
C VAL A 341 -13.82 1.31 13.54
N ALA A 342 -12.50 1.06 13.52
CA ALA A 342 -11.88 -0.03 14.29
C ALA A 342 -12.03 0.18 15.81
N LEU A 343 -11.74 1.39 16.31
CA LEU A 343 -11.91 1.75 17.73
C LEU A 343 -13.38 1.66 18.17
N HIS A 344 -14.31 2.13 17.35
CA HIS A 344 -15.74 2.03 17.61
C HIS A 344 -16.20 0.57 17.68
N ARG A 345 -15.76 -0.29 16.74
CA ARG A 345 -16.08 -1.73 16.76
C ARG A 345 -15.46 -2.47 17.95
N LEU A 346 -14.36 -1.97 18.52
CA LEU A 346 -13.82 -2.46 19.79
C LEU A 346 -14.66 -2.06 21.02
N GLY A 347 -15.62 -1.16 20.85
CA GLY A 347 -16.44 -0.59 21.92
C GLY A 347 -15.71 0.49 22.72
N MET A 348 -14.68 1.11 22.14
CA MET A 348 -13.96 2.21 22.78
C MET A 348 -14.67 3.53 22.50
N ASN A 349 -14.92 4.31 23.55
CA ASN A 349 -15.43 5.67 23.40
C ASN A 349 -14.31 6.58 22.88
N MET A 350 -14.57 7.37 21.84
CA MET A 350 -13.63 8.37 21.35
C MET A 350 -14.06 9.73 21.88
N ARG A 351 -13.34 10.23 22.90
CA ARG A 351 -13.68 11.50 23.57
C ARG A 351 -13.45 12.68 22.64
N THR A 352 -12.27 12.71 22.02
CA THR A 352 -11.89 13.71 21.03
C THR A 352 -11.13 13.04 19.89
N VAL A 353 -11.48 13.37 18.66
CA VAL A 353 -10.72 13.00 17.45
C VAL A 353 -10.33 14.27 16.70
N VAL A 354 -9.03 14.46 16.51
CA VAL A 354 -8.50 15.45 15.57
C VAL A 354 -8.13 14.69 14.29
N SER A 355 -8.91 14.85 13.23
CA SER A 355 -8.71 14.17 11.95
C SER A 355 -8.13 15.09 10.90
N VAL A 356 -7.12 14.64 10.18
CA VAL A 356 -6.46 15.38 9.11
C VAL A 356 -6.66 14.67 7.77
N GLU A 357 -7.47 15.26 6.89
CA GLU A 357 -7.79 14.68 5.58
C GLU A 357 -8.01 15.73 4.48
N ILE A 358 -7.33 15.54 3.35
CA ILE A 358 -7.33 16.46 2.22
C ILE A 358 -8.49 16.20 1.25
N ASP A 359 -8.88 14.94 1.09
CA ASP A 359 -9.96 14.51 0.20
C ASP A 359 -11.33 14.83 0.81
N LYS A 360 -11.99 15.86 0.25
CA LYS A 360 -13.31 16.32 0.71
C LYS A 360 -14.37 15.22 0.72
N ALA A 361 -14.29 14.28 -0.22
CA ALA A 361 -15.25 13.18 -0.31
C ALA A 361 -15.07 12.19 0.85
N SER A 362 -13.83 11.86 1.19
CA SER A 362 -13.49 10.99 2.32
C SER A 362 -13.81 11.65 3.67
N LYS A 363 -13.54 12.96 3.83
CA LYS A 363 -14.02 13.75 4.98
C LYS A 363 -15.52 13.70 5.16
N ARG A 364 -16.26 13.88 4.06
CA ARG A 364 -17.73 13.82 4.11
C ARG A 364 -18.21 12.45 4.61
N ILE A 365 -17.65 11.36 4.09
CA ILE A 365 -17.97 10.00 4.57
C ILE A 365 -17.69 9.87 6.07
N PHE A 366 -16.49 10.28 6.49
CA PHE A 366 -16.09 10.16 7.89
C PHE A 366 -16.98 11.00 8.82
N ARG A 367 -17.30 12.24 8.44
CA ARG A 367 -18.20 13.12 9.18
C ARG A 367 -19.62 12.56 9.26
N ASP A 368 -20.15 12.04 8.15
CA ASP A 368 -21.49 11.44 8.10
C ASP A 368 -21.55 10.23 9.05
N TRP A 369 -20.52 9.39 9.08
CA TRP A 369 -20.39 8.28 10.03
C TRP A 369 -20.24 8.76 11.49
N TRP A 370 -19.42 9.78 11.73
CA TRP A 370 -19.19 10.34 13.06
C TRP A 370 -20.50 10.82 13.68
N ASN A 371 -21.27 11.63 12.95
CA ASN A 371 -22.54 12.18 13.41
C ASN A 371 -23.59 11.10 13.70
N GLN A 372 -23.51 9.94 13.05
CA GLN A 372 -24.44 8.83 13.26
C GLN A 372 -24.07 7.95 14.45
N THR A 373 -22.79 7.92 14.86
CA THR A 373 -22.28 6.86 15.74
C THR A 373 -21.55 7.36 16.99
N GLN A 374 -21.07 8.59 17.00
CA GLN A 374 -20.22 9.13 18.06
C GLN A 374 -20.84 10.33 18.74
N THR A 375 -20.51 10.52 20.03
CA THR A 375 -20.93 11.67 20.85
C THR A 375 -19.77 12.57 21.26
N GLY A 376 -18.53 12.18 20.94
CA GLY A 376 -17.34 12.96 21.26
C GLY A 376 -17.15 14.19 20.37
N THR A 377 -16.05 14.89 20.60
CA THR A 377 -15.65 16.06 19.80
C THR A 377 -14.86 15.64 18.57
N LEU A 378 -15.32 16.02 17.38
CA LEU A 378 -14.56 15.89 16.13
C LEU A 378 -14.01 17.24 15.69
N ILE A 379 -12.71 17.30 15.43
CA ILE A 379 -12.02 18.46 14.85
C ILE A 379 -11.41 18.02 13.53
N GLU A 380 -11.82 18.67 12.45
CA GLU A 380 -11.34 18.37 11.10
C GLU A 380 -10.33 19.41 10.63
N ILE A 381 -9.20 18.92 10.10
CA ILE A 381 -8.13 19.72 9.52
C ILE A 381 -7.93 19.25 8.08
N ASP A 382 -7.78 20.21 7.16
CA ASP A 382 -7.76 19.93 5.74
C ASP A 382 -6.41 19.41 5.24
N ASP A 383 -5.30 19.98 5.72
CA ASP A 383 -3.97 19.61 5.27
C ASP A 383 -3.04 19.40 6.47
N VAL A 384 -2.28 18.31 6.44
CA VAL A 384 -1.24 18.00 7.43
C VAL A 384 -0.16 19.09 7.50
N LYS A 385 0.03 19.84 6.41
CA LYS A 385 0.95 20.98 6.36
C LYS A 385 0.45 22.18 7.15
N SER A 386 -0.86 22.31 7.32
CA SER A 386 -1.47 23.40 8.09
C SER A 386 -1.39 23.18 9.60
N LEU A 387 -1.21 21.92 10.04
CA LEU A 387 -1.10 21.56 11.44
C LEU A 387 0.30 21.91 11.98
N THR A 388 0.41 23.07 12.61
CA THR A 388 1.67 23.57 13.20
C THR A 388 1.96 22.93 14.57
N ASP A 389 3.21 22.99 15.01
CA ASP A 389 3.61 22.45 16.32
C ASP A 389 2.91 23.17 17.48
N ASP A 390 2.65 24.48 17.34
CA ASP A 390 1.90 25.27 18.34
C ASP A 390 0.43 24.86 18.42
N GLN A 391 -0.21 24.55 17.27
CA GLN A 391 -1.56 24.02 17.25
C GLN A 391 -1.61 22.64 17.91
N VAL A 392 -0.64 21.77 17.62
CA VAL A 392 -0.51 20.46 18.28
C VAL A 392 -0.37 20.64 19.79
N ALA A 393 0.50 21.54 20.25
CA ALA A 393 0.67 21.83 21.68
C ALA A 393 -0.63 22.38 22.30
N THR A 394 -1.35 23.25 21.59
CA THR A 394 -2.67 23.77 22.02
C THR A 394 -3.68 22.64 22.20
N TYR A 395 -3.77 21.71 21.26
CA TYR A 395 -4.66 20.56 21.39
C TYR A 395 -4.26 19.62 22.53
N VAL A 396 -2.96 19.39 22.74
CA VAL A 396 -2.45 18.60 23.88
C VAL A 396 -2.86 19.24 25.20
N THR A 397 -2.70 20.55 25.35
CA THR A 397 -3.13 21.28 26.56
C THR A 397 -4.65 21.24 26.73
N THR A 398 -5.41 21.45 25.65
CA THR A 398 -6.88 21.55 25.68
C THR A 398 -7.55 20.22 26.02
N PHE A 399 -7.07 19.11 25.44
CA PHE A 399 -7.68 17.78 25.62
C PHE A 399 -6.98 16.94 26.67
N GLY A 400 -5.90 17.45 27.27
CA GLY A 400 -5.09 16.73 28.24
C GLY A 400 -4.13 15.71 27.64
N GLY A 401 -3.89 15.74 26.32
CA GLY A 401 -3.00 14.84 25.59
C GLY A 401 -3.73 13.96 24.59
N PHE A 402 -2.94 13.26 23.75
CA PHE A 402 -3.42 12.24 22.83
C PHE A 402 -3.01 10.85 23.33
N ASP A 403 -3.97 9.94 23.40
CA ASP A 403 -3.72 8.56 23.78
C ASP A 403 -3.18 7.75 22.59
N LEU A 404 -3.64 8.09 21.38
CA LEU A 404 -3.25 7.45 20.12
C LEU A 404 -2.99 8.48 19.00
N VAL A 405 -1.85 8.37 18.34
CA VAL A 405 -1.54 9.02 17.06
C VAL A 405 -1.54 7.97 15.96
N ILE A 406 -2.51 7.99 15.07
CA ILE A 406 -2.68 6.97 14.02
C ILE A 406 -2.55 7.59 12.64
N GLY A 407 -1.93 6.89 11.69
CA GLY A 407 -1.92 7.33 10.30
C GLY A 407 -1.54 6.24 9.29
N GLY A 408 -1.98 6.43 8.06
CA GLY A 408 -1.65 5.56 6.92
C GLY A 408 -0.89 6.33 5.86
N SER A 409 0.00 5.65 5.14
CA SER A 409 0.68 6.29 4.02
C SER A 409 -0.34 6.66 2.92
N PRO A 410 -0.35 7.90 2.40
CA PRO A 410 -1.18 8.30 1.26
C PRO A 410 -0.70 7.64 -0.05
N CYS A 411 -0.95 6.35 -0.19
CA CYS A 411 -0.32 5.51 -1.21
C CYS A 411 -0.96 5.66 -2.61
N ASN A 412 -0.47 6.61 -3.41
CA ASN A 412 -0.57 6.50 -4.89
C ASN A 412 0.76 6.14 -5.57
N ASN A 413 1.93 6.37 -4.96
CA ASN A 413 3.24 6.17 -5.61
C ASN A 413 4.09 5.02 -5.06
N LEU A 414 3.71 4.40 -3.93
CA LEU A 414 4.46 3.33 -3.27
C LEU A 414 3.97 1.91 -3.62
N ALA A 415 2.80 1.80 -4.25
CA ALA A 415 2.29 0.53 -4.77
C ALA A 415 2.84 0.31 -6.20
N GLY A 416 3.65 -0.73 -6.38
CA GLY A 416 4.29 -1.09 -7.67
C GLY A 416 3.38 -1.36 -8.87
N CYS A 417 2.07 -1.07 -8.77
CA CYS A 417 1.12 -1.15 -9.89
C CYS A 417 0.93 0.19 -10.63
N ASN A 418 1.38 1.33 -10.09
CA ASN A 418 1.41 2.61 -10.81
C ASN A 418 2.81 2.81 -11.42
N ARG A 419 3.04 2.17 -12.58
CA ARG A 419 4.34 2.14 -13.30
C ARG A 419 4.84 3.51 -13.81
N SER A 420 4.14 4.61 -13.59
CA SER A 420 4.37 5.89 -14.28
C SER A 420 5.18 6.94 -13.51
N SER A 421 5.55 6.72 -12.24
CA SER A 421 6.43 7.67 -11.54
C SER A 421 7.36 6.97 -10.56
N ARG A 422 8.59 6.72 -11.01
CA ARG A 422 9.71 6.25 -10.18
C ARG A 422 10.32 7.42 -9.41
N HIS A 423 9.60 7.92 -8.42
CA HIS A 423 10.23 8.71 -7.37
C HIS A 423 10.00 7.95 -6.08
N GLY A 424 11.08 7.39 -5.52
CA GLY A 424 11.04 6.71 -4.23
C GLY A 424 10.74 7.71 -3.10
N LEU A 425 11.57 7.73 -2.06
CA LEU A 425 11.45 8.69 -0.97
C LEU A 425 11.86 10.14 -1.34
N GLU A 426 12.06 10.44 -2.63
CA GLU A 426 12.23 11.80 -3.15
C GLU A 426 10.94 12.33 -3.81
N GLY A 427 9.89 11.52 -3.90
CA GLY A 427 8.58 11.93 -4.42
C GLY A 427 7.75 12.69 -3.38
N LYS A 428 6.72 13.42 -3.84
CA LYS A 428 5.76 14.20 -3.00
C LYS A 428 5.16 13.45 -1.78
N GLN A 429 5.24 12.11 -1.75
CA GLN A 429 4.73 11.25 -0.67
C GLN A 429 5.73 11.02 0.47
N SER A 430 7.05 11.18 0.27
CA SER A 430 8.01 11.13 1.38
C SER A 430 7.84 12.30 2.33
N VAL A 431 7.51 13.47 1.78
CA VAL A 431 7.20 14.70 2.53
C VAL A 431 6.06 14.46 3.52
N LEU A 432 5.02 13.71 3.14
CA LEU A 432 3.87 13.44 4.00
C LEU A 432 4.24 12.50 5.17
N PHE A 433 5.12 11.52 4.94
CA PHE A 433 5.68 10.73 6.04
C PHE A 433 6.49 11.60 7.03
N HIS A 434 7.32 12.53 6.54
CA HIS A 434 8.05 13.44 7.42
C HIS A 434 7.12 14.34 8.23
N HIS A 435 5.97 14.75 7.69
CA HIS A 435 4.96 15.46 8.48
C HIS A 435 4.36 14.57 9.58
N TYR A 436 4.10 13.29 9.33
CA TYR A 436 3.67 12.35 10.37
C TYR A 436 4.69 12.29 11.52
N VAL A 437 5.97 12.10 11.19
CA VAL A 437 7.06 12.02 12.19
C VAL A 437 7.20 13.34 12.97
N ARG A 438 7.17 14.48 12.27
CA ARG A 438 7.20 15.82 12.90
C ARG A 438 6.06 15.97 13.91
N ILE A 439 4.82 15.66 13.49
CA ILE A 439 3.64 15.82 14.35
C ILE A 439 3.71 14.87 15.54
N LEU A 440 4.11 13.62 15.34
CA LEU A 440 4.30 12.67 16.43
C LEU A 440 5.32 13.18 17.47
N ASN A 441 6.46 13.71 17.01
CA ASN A 441 7.48 14.28 17.88
C ASN A 441 6.99 15.56 18.59
N ALA A 442 6.17 16.38 17.92
CA ALA A 442 5.53 17.56 18.52
C ALA A 442 4.54 17.15 19.63
N VAL A 443 3.73 16.11 19.40
CA VAL A 443 2.84 15.53 20.43
C VAL A 443 3.65 15.02 21.62
N LYS A 444 4.67 14.18 21.39
CA LYS A 444 5.55 13.66 22.46
C LYS A 444 6.18 14.80 23.27
N SER A 445 6.74 15.80 22.59
CA SER A 445 7.36 16.96 23.23
C SER A 445 6.38 17.85 24.00
N ALA A 446 5.14 17.99 23.52
CA ALA A 446 4.10 18.72 24.23
C ALA A 446 3.59 17.96 25.46
N MET A 447 3.44 16.64 25.35
CA MET A 447 2.99 15.79 26.46
C MET A 447 4.04 15.65 27.57
N ALA A 448 5.34 15.67 27.22
CA ALA A 448 6.43 15.65 28.20
C ALA A 448 6.59 16.97 29.00
N ARG A 449 5.98 18.07 28.54
CA ARG A 449 6.00 19.38 29.21
C ARG A 449 4.82 19.60 30.16
N LYS A 450 3.87 18.67 30.18
CA LYS A 450 2.68 18.69 31.05
C LYS A 450 3.01 17.96 32.34
#